data_AF-A0A1H7UGF1-F1
#
_entry.id   AF-A0A1H7UGF1-F1
#
_cell.length_a   1.000
_cell.length_b   1.000
_cell.length_c   1.000
_cell.angle_alpha   90.00
_cell.angle_beta   90.00
_cell.angle_gamma   90.00
#
_symmetry.space_group_name_H-M   'P 1'
#
loop_
_entity.id
_entity.type
_entity.pdbx_description
1 polymer ?
#
loop_
_entity_poly.entity_id
_entity_poly.type
_entity_poly.pdbx_seq_one_letter_code
_entity_poly.pdbx_strand_id
1 'polypeptide(L)'
;MSFVKDKIVYPIVAVILMASLLGPYFVKISHALNEHKEFHCISKELHVHAVEFDCDFEHYHLSSFYYPEFDYPQFIELAPITEAIINNYYFLSKYQQLHFVLRGPPSC
;
A
#
# COMPACT_ATOMS: atom_id res chain seq x y z
N MET A 1 -1.36 -41.68 32.28
CA MET A 1 -1.92 -40.36 31.91
C MET A 1 -1.00 -39.49 31.04
N SER A 2 0.29 -39.82 30.80
CA SER A 2 1.15 -39.00 29.90
C SER A 2 0.86 -39.20 28.41
N PHE A 3 0.57 -40.44 27.98
CA PHE A 3 0.32 -40.74 26.56
C PHE A 3 -0.79 -39.89 25.92
N VAL A 4 -1.90 -39.69 26.65
CA VAL A 4 -3.02 -38.84 26.21
C VAL A 4 -2.59 -37.37 26.11
N LYS A 5 -1.78 -36.89 27.06
CA LYS A 5 -1.26 -35.51 27.03
C LYS A 5 -0.34 -35.30 25.83
N ASP A 6 0.58 -36.22 25.61
CA ASP A 6 1.64 -36.09 24.61
C ASP A 6 1.14 -36.28 23.18
N LYS A 7 0.20 -37.20 22.96
CA LYS A 7 -0.28 -37.57 21.63
C LYS A 7 -1.57 -36.87 21.20
N ILE A 8 -2.32 -36.29 22.14
CA ILE A 8 -3.62 -35.69 21.85
C ILE A 8 -3.65 -34.24 22.30
N VAL A 9 -3.35 -33.95 23.56
CA VAL A 9 -3.53 -32.58 24.11
C VAL A 9 -2.55 -31.59 23.49
N TYR A 10 -1.24 -31.87 23.50
CA TYR A 10 -0.25 -30.95 22.93
C TYR A 10 -0.43 -30.67 21.44
N PRO A 11 -0.67 -31.65 20.55
CA PRO A 11 -0.89 -31.35 19.13
C PRO A 11 -2.15 -30.53 18.91
N ILE A 12 -3.24 -30.79 19.65
CA ILE A 12 -4.46 -29.97 19.57
C ILE A 12 -4.17 -28.53 19.98
N VAL A 13 -3.47 -28.31 21.10
CA VAL A 13 -3.07 -26.97 21.55
C VAL A 13 -2.19 -26.27 20.52
N ALA A 14 -1.23 -27.00 19.92
CA ALA A 14 -0.38 -26.46 18.87
C ALA A 14 -1.17 -26.05 17.62
N VAL A 15 -2.13 -26.86 17.18
CA VAL A 15 -3.01 -26.52 16.04
C VAL A 15 -3.88 -25.30 16.36
N ILE A 16 -4.43 -25.21 17.57
CA ILE A 16 -5.23 -24.04 18.00
C ILE A 16 -4.37 -22.78 18.01
N LEU A 17 -3.16 -22.85 18.55
CA LEU A 17 -2.21 -21.72 18.53
C LEU A 17 -1.86 -21.31 17.11
N MET A 18 -1.56 -22.27 16.24
CA MET A 18 -1.26 -22.01 14.83
C MET A 18 -2.44 -21.34 14.13
N ALA A 19 -3.65 -21.86 14.30
CA ALA A 19 -4.87 -21.28 13.73
C ALA A 19 -5.14 -19.86 14.26
N SER A 20 -4.88 -19.61 15.55
CA SER A 20 -5.07 -18.29 16.17
C SER A 20 -4.08 -17.25 15.62
N LEU A 21 -2.83 -17.65 15.39
CA LEU A 21 -1.80 -16.77 14.82
C LEU A 21 -2.04 -16.49 13.34
N LEU A 22 -2.48 -17.50 12.57
CA LEU A 22 -2.69 -17.37 11.12
C LEU A 22 -4.06 -16.82 10.72
N GLY A 23 -5.09 -17.05 11.54
CA GLY A 23 -6.47 -16.61 11.30
C GLY A 23 -6.61 -15.16 10.83
N PRO A 24 -6.03 -14.15 11.52
CA PRO A 24 -6.14 -12.76 11.09
C PRO A 24 -5.53 -12.52 9.70
N TYR A 25 -4.47 -13.24 9.31
CA TYR A 25 -3.86 -13.08 7.98
C TYR A 25 -4.78 -13.58 6.87
N PHE A 26 -5.48 -14.70 7.08
CA PHE A 26 -6.46 -15.19 6.10
C PHE A 26 -7.61 -14.21 5.89
N VAL A 27 -8.11 -13.58 6.96
CA VAL A 27 -9.15 -12.54 6.86
C VAL A 27 -8.61 -11.34 6.09
N LYS A 28 -7.38 -10.89 6.36
CA LYS A 28 -6.73 -9.79 5.60
C LYS A 28 -6.63 -10.11 4.11
N ILE A 29 -6.19 -11.33 3.76
CA ILE A 29 -6.09 -11.77 2.35
C ILE A 29 -7.47 -11.81 1.70
N SER A 30 -8.49 -12.32 2.38
CA SER A 30 -9.86 -12.37 1.84
C SER A 30 -10.44 -10.98 1.60
N HIS A 31 -10.27 -10.06 2.55
CA HIS A 31 -10.69 -8.67 2.42
C HIS A 31 -9.99 -7.99 1.24
N ALA A 32 -8.67 -8.14 1.13
CA ALA A 32 -7.86 -7.59 0.04
C ALA A 32 -8.17 -8.20 -1.35
N LEU A 33 -8.83 -9.36 -1.43
CA LEU A 33 -9.20 -9.97 -2.70
C LEU A 33 -10.65 -9.72 -3.09
N ASN A 34 -11.56 -9.63 -2.11
CA ASN A 34 -13.01 -9.70 -2.37
C ASN A 34 -13.78 -8.45 -1.94
N GLU A 35 -13.24 -7.63 -1.03
CA GLU A 35 -13.99 -6.52 -0.43
C GLU A 35 -13.54 -5.13 -0.91
N HIS A 36 -12.70 -5.08 -1.96
CA HIS A 36 -12.45 -3.82 -2.65
C HIS A 36 -13.68 -3.40 -3.43
N LYS A 37 -14.31 -2.30 -3.00
CA LYS A 37 -15.34 -1.63 -3.78
C LYS A 37 -14.68 -1.00 -5.00
N GLU A 38 -14.95 -1.58 -6.16
CA GLU A 38 -14.54 -0.97 -7.41
C GLU A 38 -15.46 0.23 -7.69
N PHE A 39 -15.01 1.43 -7.30
CA PHE A 39 -15.69 2.66 -7.67
C PHE A 39 -15.42 2.98 -9.13
N HIS A 40 -16.32 2.53 -10.01
CA HIS A 40 -16.30 2.94 -11.40
C HIS A 40 -16.59 4.44 -11.50
N CYS A 41 -15.60 5.19 -12.00
CA CYS A 41 -15.74 6.63 -12.17
C CYS A 41 -16.59 6.93 -13.40
N ILE A 42 -17.80 7.44 -13.14
CA ILE A 42 -18.78 7.80 -14.19
C ILE A 42 -18.45 9.18 -14.81
N SER A 43 -17.68 10.00 -14.09
CA SER A 43 -17.29 11.35 -14.52
C SER A 43 -16.13 11.34 -15.52
N LYS A 44 -16.29 12.07 -16.62
CA LYS A 44 -15.22 12.35 -17.60
C LYS A 44 -14.37 13.59 -17.23
N GLU A 45 -14.73 14.29 -16.16
CA GLU A 45 -13.99 15.47 -15.71
C GLU A 45 -12.82 15.10 -14.80
N LEU A 46 -11.80 15.95 -14.79
CA LEU A 46 -10.61 15.77 -13.95
C LEU A 46 -11.03 15.88 -12.48
N HIS A 47 -11.10 14.76 -11.78
CA HIS A 47 -11.42 14.70 -10.37
C HIS A 47 -10.36 13.92 -9.62
N VAL A 48 -10.17 14.27 -8.35
CA VAL A 48 -9.33 13.52 -7.44
C VAL A 48 -10.18 12.37 -6.92
N HIS A 49 -9.76 11.13 -7.17
CA HIS A 49 -10.41 9.97 -6.54
C HIS A 49 -10.32 10.11 -5.02
N ALA A 50 -11.44 9.87 -4.33
CA ALA A 50 -11.40 9.74 -2.89
C ALA A 50 -10.45 8.59 -2.55
N VAL A 51 -9.48 8.85 -1.69
CA VAL A 51 -8.58 7.81 -1.19
C VAL A 51 -9.43 6.88 -0.32
N GLU A 52 -9.48 5.60 -0.71
CA GLU A 52 -10.15 4.55 0.05
C GLU A 52 -9.34 4.30 1.34
N PHE A 53 -9.72 4.96 2.43
CA PHE A 53 -9.13 4.76 3.76
C PHE A 53 -9.85 3.68 4.58
N ASP A 54 -10.87 3.02 4.02
CA ASP A 54 -11.74 2.06 4.71
C ASP A 54 -11.07 0.67 4.84
N CYS A 55 -9.76 0.64 5.08
CA CYS A 55 -8.99 -0.58 5.36
C CYS A 55 -8.66 -0.63 6.86
N ASP A 56 -9.69 -0.86 7.68
CA ASP A 56 -9.56 -0.92 9.15
C ASP A 56 -8.70 -2.11 9.64
N PHE A 57 -8.26 -2.99 8.75
CA PHE A 57 -7.43 -4.16 9.06
C PHE A 57 -5.97 -3.83 9.38
N GLU A 58 -5.51 -2.62 9.07
CA GLU A 58 -4.17 -2.14 9.42
C GLU A 58 -4.04 -1.77 10.91
N HIS A 59 -5.15 -1.74 11.68
CA HIS A 59 -5.10 -1.53 13.14
C HIS A 59 -4.57 -2.74 13.92
N TYR A 60 -4.54 -3.94 13.32
CA TYR A 60 -4.09 -5.18 13.97
C TYR A 60 -2.69 -5.57 13.47
N HIS A 61 -1.66 -4.89 13.94
CA HIS A 61 -0.27 -5.33 13.81
C HIS A 61 0.14 -6.08 15.08
N LEU A 62 0.46 -7.38 14.94
CA LEU A 62 0.98 -8.21 16.04
C LEU A 62 2.38 -7.76 16.50
N SER A 63 3.10 -6.98 15.68
CA SER A 63 4.41 -6.44 15.99
C SER A 63 4.45 -4.94 15.69
N SER A 64 4.91 -4.14 16.65
CA SER A 64 5.30 -2.75 16.36
C SER A 64 6.51 -2.78 15.43
N PHE A 65 6.39 -2.14 14.26
CA PHE A 65 7.54 -1.99 13.37
C PHE A 65 8.61 -1.16 14.10
N TYR A 66 9.79 -1.76 14.28
CA TYR A 66 10.96 -1.03 14.74
C TYR A 66 11.56 -0.31 13.53
N TYR A 67 11.43 1.01 13.52
CA TYR A 67 12.11 1.86 12.55
C TYR A 67 13.40 2.35 13.21
N PRO A 68 14.57 1.78 12.89
CA PRO A 68 15.83 2.35 13.36
C PRO A 68 15.94 3.78 12.83
N GLU A 69 16.48 4.67 13.64
CA GLU A 69 16.83 6.01 13.22
C GLU A 69 17.91 5.89 12.14
N PHE A 70 17.53 6.13 10.89
CA PHE A 70 18.48 6.17 9.78
C PHE A 70 19.15 7.53 9.83
N ASP A 71 20.41 7.54 10.26
CA ASP A 71 21.27 8.71 10.11
C ASP A 71 21.55 8.83 8.61
N TYR A 72 20.84 9.76 7.94
CA TYR A 72 20.99 9.95 6.50
C TYR A 72 22.43 10.41 6.26
N PRO A 73 23.24 9.64 5.51
CA PRO A 73 24.53 10.15 5.09
C PRO A 73 24.30 11.47 4.33
N GLN A 74 24.98 12.53 4.77
CA GLN A 74 24.95 13.85 4.15
C GLN A 74 25.63 13.79 2.79
N PHE A 75 25.00 13.13 1.81
CA PHE A 75 25.48 13.04 0.43
C PHE A 75 25.08 14.26 -0.41
N ILE A 76 24.30 15.18 0.16
CA ILE A 76 23.82 16.36 -0.54
C ILE A 76 24.56 17.57 0.02
N GLU A 77 25.73 17.88 -0.54
CA GLU A 77 26.16 19.27 -0.54
C GLU A 77 25.08 20.05 -1.29
N LEU A 78 24.37 20.92 -0.56
CA LEU A 78 23.42 21.85 -1.15
C LEU A 78 24.22 22.76 -2.10
N ALA A 79 24.26 22.42 -3.38
CA ALA A 79 24.81 23.32 -4.38
C ALA A 79 23.96 24.60 -4.34
N PRO A 80 24.57 25.78 -4.13
CA PRO A 80 23.82 27.03 -4.18
C PRO A 80 23.21 27.15 -5.56
N ILE A 81 21.93 27.53 -5.61
CA ILE A 81 21.23 27.81 -6.87
C ILE A 81 21.92 29.02 -7.50
N THR A 82 22.82 28.79 -8.47
CA THR A 82 23.59 29.85 -9.13
C THR A 82 22.79 30.60 -10.19
N GLU A 83 21.66 30.06 -10.62
CA GLU A 83 20.79 30.66 -11.63
C GLU A 83 19.35 30.69 -11.13
N ALA A 84 18.73 31.87 -11.19
CA ALA A 84 17.29 31.98 -10.97
C ALA A 84 16.60 31.11 -12.03
N ILE A 85 15.81 30.12 -11.59
CA ILE A 85 14.94 29.38 -12.50
C ILE A 85 13.84 30.35 -12.93
N ILE A 86 14.10 31.10 -14.00
CA ILE A 86 13.13 31.96 -14.64
C ILE A 86 12.21 31.01 -15.40
N ASN A 87 11.14 30.56 -14.73
CA ASN A 87 10.01 29.81 -15.27
C ASN A 87 10.16 29.37 -16.73
N ASN A 88 10.74 28.19 -16.96
CA ASN A 88 10.67 27.49 -18.26
C ASN A 88 9.25 26.93 -18.48
N TYR A 89 8.21 27.64 -18.05
CA TYR A 89 6.83 27.30 -18.34
C TYR A 89 6.56 27.70 -19.78
N TYR A 90 6.76 26.76 -20.69
CA TYR A 90 6.29 26.86 -22.06
C TYR A 90 4.83 26.41 -22.08
N PHE A 91 3.93 27.32 -22.45
CA PHE A 91 2.53 27.00 -22.64
C PHE A 91 2.42 25.95 -23.75
N LEU A 92 2.01 24.74 -23.40
CA LEU A 92 1.80 23.67 -24.36
C LEU A 92 0.57 24.03 -25.21
N SER A 93 0.79 24.15 -26.52
CA SER A 93 -0.30 24.42 -27.46
C SER A 93 -1.34 23.29 -27.38
N LYS A 94 -2.62 23.66 -27.41
CA LYS A 94 -3.75 22.69 -27.48
C LYS A 94 -3.66 21.77 -28.70
N TYR A 95 -2.88 22.15 -29.72
CA TYR A 95 -2.71 21.40 -30.97
C TYR A 95 -1.42 20.57 -30.99
N GLN A 96 -0.62 20.57 -29.92
CA GLN A 96 0.60 19.78 -29.84
C GLN A 96 0.27 18.35 -29.40
N GLN A 97 0.70 17.37 -30.20
CA GLN A 97 0.57 15.96 -29.83
C GLN A 97 1.55 15.64 -28.69
N LEU A 98 1.01 15.36 -27.50
CA LEU A 98 1.82 15.06 -26.31
C LEU A 98 2.23 13.58 -26.30
N HIS A 99 3.41 13.29 -25.74
CA HIS A 99 3.99 11.95 -25.71
C HIS A 99 3.13 10.91 -24.95
N PHE A 100 2.18 11.36 -24.14
CA PHE A 100 1.23 10.53 -23.42
C PHE A 100 -0.11 10.33 -24.16
N VAL A 101 -0.33 10.96 -25.32
CA VAL A 101 -1.57 10.78 -26.12
C VAL A 101 -1.75 9.34 -26.60
N LEU A 102 -0.64 8.61 -26.75
CA LEU A 102 -0.63 7.20 -27.16
C LEU A 102 -0.67 6.21 -25.98
N ARG A 103 -0.62 6.71 -24.74
CA ARG A 103 -0.93 5.85 -23.60
C ARG A 103 -2.44 5.76 -23.57
N GLY A 104 -2.96 4.59 -23.98
CA GLY A 104 -4.36 4.30 -23.78
C GLY A 104 -4.74 4.59 -22.33
N PRO A 105 -5.94 5.12 -22.06
CA PRO A 105 -6.42 5.23 -20.69
C PRO A 105 -6.24 3.86 -20.02
N PRO A 106 -5.81 3.82 -18.74
CA PRO A 106 -5.75 2.56 -18.01
C PRO A 106 -7.11 1.88 -18.21
N SER A 107 -7.07 0.66 -18.75
CA SER A 107 -8.27 -0.10 -19.08
C SER A 107 -9.11 -0.25 -17.82
N CYS A 108 -10.35 0.25 -17.89
CA CYS A 108 -11.40 -0.02 -16.92
C CYS A 108 -11.69 -1.52 -16.85
#